data_AF-A0A1U7H324-F1
#
_entry.id   AF-A0A1U7H324-F1
#
_cell.length_a   1.000
_cell.length_b   1.000
_cell.length_c   1.000
_cell.angle_alpha   90.00
_cell.angle_beta   90.00
_cell.angle_gamma   90.00
#
_symmetry.space_group_name_H-M   'P 1'
#
loop_
_entity.id
_entity.type
_entity.pdbx_description
1 polymer ?
#
loop_
_entity_poly.entity_id
_entity_poly.type
_entity_poly.pdbx_seq_one_letter_code
_entity_poly.pdbx_strand_id
1 'polypeptide(L)' 'MSDLCFYKNTTSQIQILRISHSTNCDFEEIVFPGEQMLFEAFPQAELEIHMDSTTGTTLINKILCSNLQVYG' A
#
# COMPACT_ATOMS: atom_id res chain seq x y z
N MET A 1 -4.13 7.67 16.51
CA MET A 1 -2.66 7.57 16.52
C MET A 1 -2.28 6.83 15.25
N SER A 2 -1.41 7.40 14.43
CA SER A 2 -0.85 6.74 13.23
C SER A 2 0.46 6.07 13.61
N ASP A 3 0.77 4.96 12.93
CA ASP A 3 2.00 4.19 13.12
C ASP A 3 2.82 4.19 11.82
N LEU A 4 4.15 4.13 11.95
CA LEU A 4 5.06 4.01 10.82
C LEU A 4 4.98 2.58 10.25
N CYS A 5 4.64 2.50 8.96
CA CYS A 5 4.48 1.26 8.22
C CYS A 5 5.54 1.14 7.12
N PHE A 6 5.89 -0.10 6.78
CA PHE A 6 6.84 -0.44 5.73
C PHE A 6 6.25 -1.40 4.71
N TYR A 7 6.43 -1.10 3.43
CA TYR A 7 6.09 -1.99 2.33
C TYR A 7 7.26 -2.12 1.35
N LYS A 8 7.40 -3.31 0.76
CA LYS A 8 8.33 -3.57 -0.34
C LYS A 8 7.59 -4.28 -1.46
N ASN A 9 7.67 -3.74 -2.66
CA ASN A 9 7.23 -4.45 -3.84
C ASN A 9 8.24 -5.57 -4.16
N THR A 10 7.88 -6.81 -3.81
CA THR A 10 8.70 -8.00 -4.09
C THR A 10 8.37 -8.66 -5.43
N THR A 11 7.41 -8.11 -6.19
CA THR A 11 7.02 -8.65 -7.50
C THR A 11 7.86 -8.03 -8.62
N SER A 12 7.76 -8.59 -9.82
CA SER A 12 8.43 -8.08 -11.03
C SER A 12 7.56 -7.10 -11.82
N GLN A 13 6.48 -6.58 -11.23
CA GLN A 13 5.51 -5.70 -11.89
C GLN A 13 5.37 -4.38 -11.11
N ILE A 14 5.07 -3.30 -11.82
CA ILE A 14 4.75 -2.01 -11.19
C ILE A 14 3.44 -2.18 -10.40
N GLN A 15 3.40 -1.59 -9.21
CA GLN A 15 2.23 -1.58 -8.35
C GLN A 15 1.81 -0.14 -8.08
N ILE A 16 0.52 0.05 -7.82
CA ILE A 16 -0.06 1.30 -7.36
C ILE A 16 -0.63 1.04 -5.97
N LEU A 17 -0.05 1.67 -4.97
CA LEU A 17 -0.47 1.58 -3.58
C LEU A 17 -1.51 2.64 -3.28
N ARG A 18 -2.57 2.28 -2.55
CA ARG A 18 -3.54 3.21 -1.99
C ARG A 18 -3.76 2.89 -0.52
N ILE A 19 -4.01 3.90 0.30
CA ILE A 19 -4.38 3.68 1.70
C ILE A 19 -5.86 3.98 1.84
N SER A 20 -6.67 3.03 2.26
CA SER A 20 -8.10 3.25 2.51
C SER A 20 -8.37 3.32 4.02
N HIS A 21 -8.76 4.51 4.49
CA HIS A 21 -9.19 4.76 5.86
C HIS A 21 -10.39 5.72 5.86
N SER A 22 -11.55 5.20 5.50
CA SER A 22 -12.79 5.96 5.21
C SER A 22 -12.68 6.90 3.98
N THR A 23 -13.82 7.34 3.47
CA THR A 23 -14.12 7.68 2.06
C THR A 23 -13.26 8.73 1.33
N ASN A 24 -12.28 9.39 1.96
CA ASN A 24 -11.55 10.54 1.38
C ASN A 24 -10.02 10.43 1.56
N CYS A 25 -9.43 9.24 1.44
CA CYS A 25 -7.97 9.13 1.53
C CYS A 25 -7.36 9.30 0.13
N ASP A 26 -6.72 10.46 -0.10
CA ASP A 26 -6.08 10.85 -1.38
C ASP A 26 -4.68 10.24 -1.57
N PHE A 27 -4.36 9.18 -0.81
CA PHE A 27 -3.05 8.54 -0.88
C PHE A 27 -3.00 7.55 -2.04
N GLU A 28 -2.16 7.86 -3.04
CA GLU A 28 -1.83 6.97 -4.15
C GLU A 28 -0.35 7.10 -4.51
N GLU A 29 0.38 5.99 -4.57
CA GLU A 29 1.80 5.99 -4.89
C GLU A 29 2.17 4.83 -5.83
N ILE A 30 3.02 5.11 -6.82
CA ILE A 30 3.55 4.09 -7.75
C ILE A 30 4.80 3.49 -7.12
N VAL A 31 4.87 2.16 -7.07
CA VAL A 31 6.01 1.43 -6.50
C VAL A 31 6.57 0.44 -7.52
N PHE A 32 7.84 0.65 -7.89
CA PHE A 32 8.55 -0.18 -8.86
C PHE A 32 8.98 -1.54 -8.28
N PRO A 33 9.27 -2.55 -9.14
CA PRO A 33 9.85 -3.80 -8.69
C PRO A 33 11.09 -3.62 -7.80
N GLY A 34 11.04 -4.16 -6.59
CA GLY A 34 12.12 -4.09 -5.60
C GLY A 34 12.16 -2.81 -4.76
N GLU A 35 11.35 -1.80 -5.11
CA GLU A 35 11.28 -0.54 -4.36
C GLU A 35 10.63 -0.73 -2.98
N GLN A 36 11.08 0.10 -2.05
CA GLN A 36 10.69 0.11 -0.66
C GLN A 36 10.06 1.45 -0.33
N MET A 37 9.03 1.42 0.50
CA MET A 37 8.25 2.59 0.85
C MET A 37 7.93 2.59 2.34
N LEU A 38 8.11 3.73 2.98
CA LEU A 38 7.70 4.00 4.36
C LEU A 38 6.56 5.01 4.35
N PHE A 39 5.53 4.79 5.17
CA PHE A 39 4.40 5.70 5.29
C PHE A 39 3.80 5.67 6.70
N GLU A 40 3.05 6.70 7.04
CA GLU A 40 2.26 6.73 8.26
C GLU A 40 0.80 6.37 7.95
N ALA A 41 0.23 5.45 8.71
CA ALA A 41 -1.17 5.08 8.58
C ALA A 41 -1.78 4.71 9.94
N PHE A 42 -3.11 4.82 10.04
CA PHE A 42 -3.81 4.26 11.19
C PHE A 42 -3.73 2.73 11.15
N PRO A 43 -3.59 2.03 12.30
CA PRO A 43 -3.49 0.57 12.33
C PRO A 43 -4.64 -0.15 11.64
N GLN A 44 -5.84 0.42 11.72
CA GLN A 44 -7.07 -0.09 11.10
C GLN A 44 -7.25 0.30 9.63
N ALA A 45 -6.33 1.08 9.05
CA ALA A 45 -6.32 1.37 7.61
C ALA A 45 -5.86 0.14 6.81
N GLU A 46 -6.25 0.07 5.55
CA GLU A 46 -5.78 -0.96 4.62
C GLU A 46 -4.86 -0.34 3.57
N LEU A 47 -3.69 -0.96 3.37
CA LEU A 47 -2.88 -0.76 2.17
C LEU A 47 -3.46 -1.63 1.05
N GLU A 48 -4.08 -0.98 0.09
CA GLU A 48 -4.54 -1.58 -1.15
C GLU A 48 -3.41 -1.60 -2.17
N ILE A 49 -3.20 -2.77 -2.79
CA ILE A 49 -2.21 -2.95 -3.84
C ILE A 49 -2.96 -3.17 -5.14
N HIS A 50 -2.78 -2.27 -6.08
CA HIS A 50 -3.32 -2.36 -7.44
C HIS A 50 -2.19 -2.68 -8.41
N MET A 51 -2.48 -3.42 -9.46
CA MET A 51 -1.55 -3.66 -10.58
C MET A 51 -2.22 -3.35 -11.90
N ASP A 52 -1.42 -2.92 -12.87
CA ASP A 52 -1.88 -2.80 -14.25
C ASP A 52 -2.22 -4.17 -14.82
N SER A 53 -3.39 -4.24 -15.43
CA SER A 53 -3.93 -5.40 -16.13
C SER A 53 -4.41 -4.99 -17.53
N THR A 54 -4.72 -5.96 -18.38
CA THR A 54 -5.21 -5.73 -19.76
C THR A 54 -6.48 -4.86 -19.80
N THR A 55 -7.24 -4.80 -18.71
CA THR A 55 -8.49 -4.04 -18.58
C THR A 55 -8.35 -2.78 -17.72
N GLY A 56 -7.14 -2.37 -17.35
CA GLY A 56 -6.85 -1.23 -16.48
C GLY A 56 -6.24 -1.64 -15.13
N THR A 57 -6.33 -0.79 -14.12
CA THR A 57 -5.80 -1.08 -12.77
C THR A 57 -6.74 -2.03 -12.02
N THR A 58 -6.23 -3.15 -11.53
CA THR A 58 -7.00 -4.12 -10.72
C THR A 58 -6.45 -4.20 -9.30
N LEU A 59 -7.33 -4.15 -8.30
CA LEU A 59 -6.99 -4.43 -6.91
C LEU A 59 -6.59 -5.91 -6.79
N ILE A 60 -5.34 -6.17 -6.41
CA ILE A 60 -4.80 -7.53 -6.27
C ILE A 60 -4.68 -7.97 -4.81
N ASN A 61 -4.54 -7.03 -3.87
CA ASN A 61 -4.36 -7.36 -2.46
C ASN A 61 -4.75 -6.19 -1.54
N LYS A 62 -5.08 -6.52 -0.29
CA LYS A 62 -5.35 -5.59 0.81
C LYS A 62 -4.63 -6.07 2.05
N ILE A 63 -3.85 -5.19 2.67
CA ILE A 63 -3.07 -5.51 3.87
C ILE A 63 -3.43 -4.50 4.96
N LEU A 64 -3.87 -4.98 6.12
CA LEU A 64 -4.06 -4.09 7.28
C LEU A 64 -2.73 -3.45 7.67
N CYS A 65 -2.73 -2.14 7.90
CA CYS A 65 -1.53 -1.39 8.25
C CYS A 65 -0.95 -1.85 9.60
N SER A 66 -1.78 -2.40 10.49
CA SER A 66 -1.33 -3.10 11.71
C SER A 66 -0.29 -4.21 11.44
N ASN A 67 -0.32 -4.82 10.25
CA ASN A 67 0.58 -5.88 9.86
C ASN A 67 1.85 -5.38 9.16
N LEU A 68 1.91 -4.09 8.85
CA LEU A 68 3.03 -3.43 8.18
C LEU A 68 3.85 -2.55 9.13
N GLN A 69 3.48 -2.51 10.41
CA GLN A 69 4.11 -1.66 11.41
C GLN A 69 5.60 -1.98 11.57
N VAL A 70 6.39 -0.92 11.64
CA VAL A 70 7.81 -1.02 11.98
C VAL A 70 7.95 -0.93 13.48
N TYR A 71 8.37 -2.02 14.12
CA TYR A 71 8.78 -2.01 15.53
C TYR A 71 10.27 -1.69 15.62
N GLY A 72 10.61 -0.68 16.40
CA GLY A 72 11.99 -0.32 16.75
C GLY A 72 12.52 -1.08 17.96
#